data_AF-A0A1U9LFP8-F1
#
_entry.id   AF-A0A1U9LFP8-F1
#
_cell.length_a   1.000
_cell.length_b   1.000
_cell.length_c   1.000
_cell.angle_alpha   90.00
_cell.angle_beta   90.00
_cell.angle_gamma   90.00
#
_symmetry.space_group_name_H-M   'P 1'
#
loop_
_entity.id
_entity.type
_entity.pdbx_description
1 polymer ?
#
loop_
_entity_poly.entity_id
_entity_poly.type
_entity_poly.pdbx_seq_one_letter_code
_entity_poly.pdbx_strand_id
1 'polypeptide(L)'
;MAISVDVAYIISITMPINEKEKIPIFFSGSEPLKGVLKEAPYPNFWIDMSDYNSLFKKEDQLLSTPACSRDAVKEYCETFFEEYKNYIFRPFIYKDKTNTISNPPDGYNEKLITIQKEYRKFKRQTSEKYSEHKSLERGKGMTEEKFNEKKANTIEFINKKIDN
;
A
#
# COMPACT_ATOMS: atom_id res chain seq x y z
N MET A 1 15.60 -4.77 -5.07
CA MET A 1 14.40 -3.90 -5.15
C MET A 1 13.36 -4.39 -4.16
N ALA A 2 12.86 -3.51 -3.28
CA ALA A 2 11.77 -3.85 -2.38
C ALA A 2 10.46 -4.04 -3.16
N ILE A 3 9.66 -5.03 -2.77
CA ILE A 3 8.35 -5.33 -3.35
C ILE A 3 7.29 -5.42 -2.26
N SER A 4 6.05 -5.06 -2.59
CA SER A 4 4.93 -5.17 -1.64
C SER A 4 4.51 -6.61 -1.43
N VAL A 5 3.74 -6.85 -0.35
CA VAL A 5 3.14 -8.16 -0.07
C VAL A 5 2.24 -8.66 -1.21
N ASP A 6 1.56 -7.76 -1.90
CA ASP A 6 0.68 -8.09 -3.02
C ASP A 6 1.47 -8.62 -4.22
N VAL A 7 2.58 -7.95 -4.55
CA VAL A 7 3.47 -8.36 -5.65
C VAL A 7 4.13 -9.68 -5.32
N ALA A 8 4.62 -9.85 -4.09
CA ALA A 8 5.22 -11.11 -3.64
C ALA A 8 4.21 -12.28 -3.76
N TYR A 9 2.95 -12.05 -3.34
CA TYR A 9 1.89 -13.05 -3.47
C TYR A 9 1.58 -13.39 -4.93
N ILE A 10 1.39 -12.38 -5.80
CA ILE A 10 1.09 -12.61 -7.23
C ILE A 10 2.22 -13.40 -7.89
N ILE A 11 3.48 -13.05 -7.64
CA ILE A 11 4.63 -13.79 -8.16
C ILE A 11 4.58 -15.24 -7.64
N SER A 12 4.28 -15.45 -6.36
CA SER A 12 4.23 -16.80 -5.77
C SER A 12 3.15 -17.71 -6.38
N ILE A 13 2.04 -17.17 -6.90
CA ILE A 13 0.94 -17.97 -7.46
C ILE A 13 0.97 -18.06 -8.99
N THR A 14 1.63 -17.13 -9.67
CA THR A 14 1.68 -17.09 -11.15
C THR A 14 2.95 -17.68 -11.73
N MET A 15 4.04 -17.76 -10.96
CA MET A 15 5.31 -18.24 -11.52
C MET A 15 5.28 -19.74 -11.85
N PRO A 16 5.83 -20.13 -13.03
CA PRO A 16 5.99 -21.52 -13.39
C PRO A 16 6.92 -22.24 -12.39
N ILE A 17 6.69 -23.53 -12.20
CA ILE A 17 7.47 -24.38 -11.29
C ILE A 17 8.92 -24.55 -11.79
N ASN A 18 9.19 -24.28 -13.07
CA ASN A 18 10.50 -24.49 -13.68
C ASN A 18 11.56 -23.52 -13.11
N GLU A 19 12.67 -24.06 -12.61
CA GLU A 19 13.69 -23.32 -11.86
C GLU A 19 14.44 -22.27 -12.70
N LYS A 20 14.50 -22.44 -14.04
CA LYS A 20 15.31 -21.58 -14.93
C LYS A 20 14.77 -20.17 -15.15
N GLU A 21 13.49 -19.93 -14.86
CA GLU A 21 12.83 -18.62 -15.05
C GLU A 21 12.27 -18.06 -13.74
N LYS A 22 12.70 -18.61 -12.60
CA LYS A 22 12.18 -18.19 -11.30
C LYS A 22 12.79 -16.85 -10.89
N ILE A 23 11.94 -15.87 -10.58
CA ILE A 23 12.35 -14.65 -9.90
C ILE A 23 12.57 -15.01 -8.42
N PRO A 24 13.81 -14.89 -7.90
CA PRO A 24 14.07 -15.18 -6.50
C PRO A 24 13.49 -14.05 -5.63
N ILE A 25 12.64 -14.44 -4.67
CA ILE A 25 12.09 -13.56 -3.65
C ILE A 25 12.89 -13.79 -2.37
N PHE A 26 13.25 -12.72 -1.70
CA PHE A 26 13.94 -12.73 -0.42
C PHE A 26 13.09 -11.99 0.63
N PHE A 27 13.27 -12.36 1.90
CA PHE A 27 12.56 -11.78 3.03
C PHE A 27 13.57 -11.24 4.04
N SER A 28 13.42 -9.97 4.44
CA SER A 28 14.34 -9.30 5.38
C SER A 28 13.66 -8.95 6.71
N GLY A 29 12.57 -9.65 7.06
CA GLY A 29 11.80 -9.39 8.28
C GLY A 29 10.58 -8.51 8.03
N SER A 30 10.02 -7.98 9.11
CA SER A 30 8.87 -7.09 9.08
C SER A 30 9.07 -5.92 10.03
N GLU A 31 8.55 -4.76 9.64
CA GLU A 31 8.70 -3.52 10.39
C GLU A 31 7.36 -2.79 10.50
N PRO A 32 7.03 -2.20 11.67
CA PRO A 32 5.80 -1.44 11.82
C PRO A 32 5.88 -0.18 10.96
N LEU A 33 4.88 0.00 10.10
CA LEU A 33 4.76 1.18 9.26
C LEU A 33 3.77 2.16 9.88
N LYS A 34 4.19 3.41 10.09
CA LYS A 34 3.34 4.45 10.67
C LYS A 34 2.12 4.68 9.78
N GLY A 35 0.94 4.71 10.38
CA GLY A 35 -0.33 4.92 9.66
C GLY A 35 -0.81 3.74 8.82
N VAL A 36 -0.04 2.66 8.70
CA VAL A 36 -0.37 1.46 7.92
C VAL A 36 -0.78 0.34 8.89
N LEU A 37 -1.91 -0.33 8.62
CA LEU A 37 -2.38 -1.50 9.39
C LEU A 37 -2.42 -1.32 10.93
N LYS A 38 -2.60 -0.09 11.43
CA LYS A 38 -2.49 0.25 12.87
C LYS A 38 -1.12 -0.11 13.48
N GLU A 39 -0.04 0.22 12.77
CA GLU A 39 1.34 -0.06 13.20
C GLU A 39 1.66 -1.56 13.28
N ALA A 40 0.86 -2.40 12.63
CA ALA A 40 1.19 -3.81 12.50
C ALA A 40 2.48 -3.99 11.65
N PRO A 41 3.32 -5.00 11.96
CA PRO A 41 4.54 -5.25 11.20
C PRO A 41 4.24 -5.59 9.73
N TYR A 42 4.67 -4.73 8.83
CA TYR A 42 4.54 -4.94 7.39
C TYR A 42 5.75 -5.74 6.87
N PRO A 43 5.56 -6.77 6.04
CA PRO A 43 6.65 -7.62 5.56
C PRO A 43 7.54 -6.90 4.55
N ASN A 44 8.85 -7.08 4.70
CA ASN A 44 9.87 -6.56 3.80
C ASN A 44 10.33 -7.67 2.85
N PHE A 45 9.72 -7.71 1.67
CA PHE A 45 10.13 -8.57 0.56
C PHE A 45 10.98 -7.80 -0.43
N TRP A 46 11.90 -8.50 -1.09
CA TRP A 46 12.70 -7.92 -2.16
C TRP A 46 13.12 -8.95 -3.20
N ILE A 47 13.48 -8.46 -4.39
CA ILE A 47 14.08 -9.24 -5.48
C ILE A 47 15.44 -8.65 -5.85
N ASP A 48 16.41 -9.52 -6.13
CA ASP A 48 17.72 -9.09 -6.63
C ASP A 48 17.60 -8.67 -8.10
N MET A 49 17.87 -7.40 -8.38
CA MET A 49 17.98 -6.87 -9.75
C MET A 49 19.38 -6.31 -10.01
N SER A 50 20.32 -6.63 -9.12
CA SER A 50 21.67 -6.09 -9.17
C SER A 50 22.51 -6.84 -10.19
N ASP A 51 23.39 -6.10 -10.88
CA ASP A 51 24.37 -6.72 -11.76
C ASP A 51 25.28 -7.67 -10.98
N TYR A 52 25.77 -8.70 -11.67
CA TYR A 52 26.61 -9.75 -11.08
C TYR A 52 27.85 -9.20 -10.34
N ASN A 53 28.37 -8.05 -10.78
CA ASN A 53 29.56 -7.40 -10.23
C ASN A 53 29.28 -6.30 -9.21
N SER A 54 28.02 -6.12 -8.79
CA SER A 54 27.65 -5.10 -7.81
C SER A 54 28.19 -5.42 -6.40
N LEU A 55 28.48 -4.36 -5.63
CA LEU A 55 28.84 -4.49 -4.21
C LEU A 55 27.73 -5.19 -3.42
N PHE A 56 26.47 -4.82 -3.67
CA PHE A 56 25.29 -5.45 -3.05
C PHE A 56 25.30 -6.97 -3.17
N LYS A 57 25.62 -7.51 -4.36
CA LYS A 57 25.68 -8.96 -4.54
C LYS A 57 26.79 -9.63 -3.74
N LYS A 58 27.93 -8.93 -3.56
CA LYS A 58 29.02 -9.42 -2.71
C LYS A 58 28.66 -9.36 -1.23
N GLU A 59 27.94 -8.34 -0.81
CA GLU A 59 27.42 -8.22 0.57
C GLU A 59 26.38 -9.30 0.86
N ASP A 60 25.46 -9.55 -0.06
CA ASP A 60 24.47 -10.64 0.06
C ASP A 60 25.14 -12.02 0.15
N GLN A 61 26.22 -12.25 -0.60
CA GLN A 61 27.02 -13.48 -0.50
C GLN A 61 27.65 -13.64 0.89
N LEU A 62 28.07 -12.55 1.54
CA LEU A 62 28.60 -12.60 2.91
C LEU A 62 27.49 -12.90 3.92
N LEU A 63 26.29 -12.35 3.72
CA LEU A 63 25.14 -12.56 4.59
C LEU A 63 24.47 -13.93 4.40
N SER A 64 24.76 -14.62 3.28
CA SER A 64 24.21 -15.94 2.94
C SER A 64 22.68 -16.00 2.98
N THR A 65 22.00 -14.90 2.64
CA THR A 65 20.54 -14.81 2.68
C THR A 65 19.92 -15.72 1.61
N PRO A 66 19.23 -16.81 1.97
CA PRO A 66 18.66 -17.72 0.98
C PRO A 66 17.39 -17.12 0.37
N ALA A 67 17.15 -17.40 -0.91
CA ALA A 67 15.88 -17.09 -1.54
C ALA A 67 14.75 -17.93 -0.92
N CYS A 68 13.58 -17.34 -0.74
CA CYS A 68 12.40 -18.02 -0.22
C CYS A 68 11.84 -19.02 -1.24
N SER A 69 11.28 -20.12 -0.73
CA SER A 69 10.51 -21.04 -1.57
C SER A 69 9.20 -20.37 -1.99
N ARG A 70 8.68 -20.75 -3.16
CA ARG A 70 7.43 -20.21 -3.70
C ARG A 70 6.27 -20.46 -2.74
N ASP A 71 6.20 -21.68 -2.22
CA ASP A 71 5.11 -22.10 -1.33
C ASP A 71 5.18 -21.39 0.03
N ALA A 72 6.38 -21.16 0.57
CA ALA A 72 6.52 -20.40 1.81
C ALA A 72 6.08 -18.93 1.65
N VAL A 73 6.44 -18.29 0.52
CA VAL A 73 5.97 -16.92 0.22
C VAL A 73 4.45 -16.90 0.10
N LYS A 74 3.88 -17.85 -0.64
CA LYS A 74 2.42 -17.97 -0.81
C LYS A 74 1.73 -18.11 0.54
N GLU A 75 2.14 -19.09 1.35
CA GLU A 75 1.55 -19.39 2.66
C GLU A 75 1.65 -18.20 3.63
N TYR A 76 2.81 -17.55 3.67
CA TYR A 76 3.01 -16.34 4.45
C TYR A 76 2.03 -15.24 4.04
N CYS A 77 1.97 -14.93 2.74
CA CYS A 77 1.08 -13.90 2.23
C CYS A 77 -0.39 -14.23 2.47
N GLU A 78 -0.82 -15.48 2.26
CA GLU A 78 -2.20 -15.92 2.55
C GLU A 78 -2.58 -15.70 4.01
N THR A 79 -1.67 -16.05 4.92
CA THR A 79 -1.84 -15.84 6.37
C THR A 79 -1.90 -14.37 6.71
N PHE A 80 -1.01 -13.56 6.14
CA PHE A 80 -0.99 -12.10 6.34
C PHE A 80 -2.29 -11.44 5.90
N PHE A 81 -2.84 -11.82 4.74
CA PHE A 81 -4.11 -11.27 4.27
C PHE A 81 -5.29 -11.68 5.16
N GLU A 82 -5.29 -12.90 5.71
CA GLU A 82 -6.35 -13.35 6.61
C GLU A 82 -6.30 -12.61 7.95
N GLU A 83 -5.11 -12.45 8.52
CA GLU A 83 -4.89 -11.74 9.79
C GLU A 83 -5.33 -10.26 9.70
N TYR A 84 -5.02 -9.61 8.57
CA TYR A 84 -5.30 -8.19 8.37
C TYR A 84 -6.49 -7.89 7.43
N LYS A 85 -7.39 -8.86 7.19
CA LYS A 85 -8.53 -8.75 6.24
C LYS A 85 -9.47 -7.55 6.45
N ASN A 86 -9.49 -7.01 7.67
CA ASN A 86 -10.29 -5.82 7.97
C ASN A 86 -9.68 -4.56 7.34
N TYR A 87 -8.37 -4.53 7.16
CA TYR A 87 -7.62 -3.36 6.68
C TYR A 87 -7.15 -3.49 5.23
N ILE A 88 -6.82 -4.70 4.79
CA ILE A 88 -6.34 -4.98 3.43
C ILE A 88 -7.22 -6.04 2.76
N PHE A 89 -7.08 -6.14 1.44
CA PHE A 89 -7.73 -7.17 0.64
C PHE A 89 -6.67 -8.06 0.03
N ARG A 90 -6.97 -9.36 -0.08
CA ARG A 90 -6.19 -10.25 -0.93
C ARG A 90 -6.22 -9.71 -2.38
N PRO A 91 -5.08 -9.60 -3.06
CA PRO A 91 -5.04 -9.05 -4.40
C PRO A 91 -5.77 -9.95 -5.39
N PHE A 92 -6.47 -9.33 -6.34
CA PHE A 92 -7.19 -9.99 -7.41
C PHE A 92 -7.11 -9.15 -8.69
N ILE A 93 -7.19 -9.80 -9.84
CA ILE A 93 -7.21 -9.13 -11.15
C ILE A 93 -8.65 -9.07 -11.62
N TYR A 94 -9.19 -7.85 -11.67
CA TYR A 94 -10.57 -7.64 -12.09
C TYR A 94 -10.77 -8.07 -13.55
N LYS A 95 -11.73 -8.98 -13.79
CA LYS A 95 -12.07 -9.54 -15.11
C LYS A 95 -10.94 -10.36 -15.75
N ASP A 96 -10.07 -10.98 -14.95
CA ASP A 96 -9.12 -11.95 -15.49
C ASP A 96 -9.85 -13.20 -16.01
N LYS A 97 -9.57 -13.58 -17.26
CA LYS A 97 -10.16 -14.74 -17.92
C LYS A 97 -9.50 -16.06 -17.53
N THR A 98 -8.30 -15.99 -16.95
CA THR A 98 -7.48 -17.15 -16.61
C THR A 98 -7.82 -17.76 -15.24
N ASN A 99 -8.78 -17.18 -14.51
CA ASN A 99 -9.34 -17.64 -13.22
C ASN A 99 -8.33 -17.90 -12.09
N THR A 100 -7.05 -17.57 -12.25
CA THR A 100 -6.03 -17.91 -11.26
C THR A 100 -6.00 -16.89 -10.12
N ILE A 101 -6.36 -15.63 -10.40
CA ILE A 101 -6.38 -14.53 -9.43
C ILE A 101 -7.66 -13.67 -9.58
N SER A 102 -8.72 -14.20 -10.20
CA SER A 102 -9.82 -13.37 -10.71
C SER A 102 -10.94 -13.09 -9.71
N ASN A 103 -11.00 -13.84 -8.60
CA ASN A 103 -12.12 -13.76 -7.69
C ASN A 103 -11.92 -12.63 -6.66
N PRO A 104 -12.77 -11.58 -6.68
CA PRO A 104 -12.75 -10.60 -5.62
C PRO A 104 -13.10 -11.28 -4.29
N PRO A 105 -12.53 -10.82 -3.16
CA PRO A 105 -12.86 -11.36 -1.86
C PRO A 105 -14.32 -11.09 -1.49
N ASP A 106 -14.88 -11.94 -0.63
CA ASP A 106 -16.26 -11.80 -0.15
C ASP A 106 -16.48 -10.43 0.48
N GLY A 107 -17.63 -9.81 0.21
CA GLY A 107 -17.95 -8.50 0.76
C GLY A 107 -17.22 -7.32 0.09
N TYR A 108 -16.43 -7.54 -0.96
CA TYR A 108 -15.66 -6.48 -1.62
C TYR A 108 -16.54 -5.34 -2.13
N ASN A 109 -17.64 -5.66 -2.81
CA ASN A 109 -18.54 -4.65 -3.38
C ASN A 109 -19.25 -3.85 -2.28
N GLU A 110 -19.70 -4.51 -1.21
CA GLU A 110 -20.35 -3.91 -0.06
C GLU A 110 -19.39 -2.97 0.68
N LYS A 111 -18.13 -3.39 0.86
CA LYS A 111 -17.09 -2.58 1.48
C LYS A 111 -16.73 -1.38 0.61
N LEU A 112 -16.64 -1.53 -0.71
CA LEU A 112 -16.45 -0.41 -1.64
C LEU A 112 -17.58 0.62 -1.55
N ILE A 113 -18.85 0.18 -1.52
CA ILE A 113 -20.01 1.07 -1.37
C ILE A 113 -19.93 1.83 -0.04
N THR A 114 -19.52 1.16 1.03
CA THR A 114 -19.36 1.75 2.36
C THR A 114 -18.28 2.83 2.35
N ILE A 115 -17.08 2.51 1.84
CA ILE A 115 -15.97 3.46 1.68
C ILE A 115 -16.38 4.66 0.85
N GLN A 116 -17.11 4.44 -0.25
CA GLN A 116 -17.59 5.53 -1.11
C GLN A 116 -18.56 6.46 -0.37
N LYS A 117 -19.48 5.91 0.44
CA LYS A 117 -20.42 6.69 1.25
C LYS A 117 -19.69 7.53 2.30
N GLU A 118 -18.76 6.93 3.03
CA GLU A 118 -17.96 7.61 4.06
C GLU A 118 -17.12 8.73 3.46
N TYR A 119 -16.44 8.47 2.34
CA TYR A 119 -15.65 9.46 1.63
C TYR A 119 -16.49 10.67 1.17
N ARG A 120 -17.70 10.43 0.62
CA ARG A 120 -18.62 11.51 0.23
C ARG A 120 -19.05 12.35 1.44
N LYS A 121 -19.35 11.72 2.57
CA LYS A 121 -19.71 12.40 3.82
C LYS A 121 -18.56 13.25 4.33
N PHE A 122 -17.35 12.69 4.37
CA PHE A 122 -16.13 13.40 4.76
C PHE A 122 -15.91 14.63 3.87
N LYS A 123 -15.97 14.45 2.54
CA LYS A 123 -15.80 15.56 1.58
C LYS A 123 -16.81 16.70 1.82
N ARG A 124 -18.07 16.37 2.11
CA ARG A 124 -19.12 17.37 2.40
C ARG A 124 -18.82 18.15 3.69
N GLN A 125 -18.50 17.45 4.77
CA GLN A 125 -18.19 18.07 6.06
C GLN A 125 -16.96 18.98 5.99
N THR A 126 -15.93 18.57 5.24
CA THR A 126 -14.72 19.38 5.05
C THR A 126 -15.04 20.64 4.23
N SER A 127 -15.92 20.56 3.24
CA SER A 127 -16.36 21.72 2.45
C SER A 127 -17.23 22.71 3.23
N GLU A 128 -18.09 22.22 4.13
CA GLU A 128 -18.95 23.03 5.00
C GLU A 128 -18.10 23.79 6.04
N LYS A 129 -17.21 23.07 6.76
CA LYS A 129 -16.26 23.70 7.71
C LYS A 129 -15.38 24.75 7.06
N TYR A 130 -14.93 24.52 5.83
CA TYR A 130 -14.12 25.48 5.08
C TYR A 130 -14.91 26.74 4.72
N SER A 131 -16.19 26.60 4.39
CA SER A 131 -17.08 27.71 4.05
C SER A 131 -17.41 28.57 5.28
N GLU A 132 -17.63 27.94 6.43
CA GLU A 132 -17.82 28.60 7.72
C GLU A 132 -16.55 29.37 8.14
N HIS A 133 -15.37 28.74 8.02
CA HIS A 133 -14.09 29.39 8.36
C HIS A 133 -13.78 30.58 7.43
N LYS A 134 -14.11 30.47 6.14
CA LYS A 134 -13.99 31.58 5.17
C LYS A 134 -14.93 32.75 5.49
N SER A 135 -16.14 32.47 5.95
CA SER A 135 -17.13 33.47 6.34
C SER A 135 -16.71 34.21 7.61
N LEU A 136 -16.16 33.48 8.59
CA LEU A 136 -15.60 34.03 9.83
C LEU A 136 -14.35 34.90 9.59
N GLU A 137 -13.45 34.50 8.68
CA GLU A 137 -12.25 35.29 8.38
C GLU A 137 -12.54 36.54 7.52
N ARG A 138 -13.57 36.49 6.64
CA ARG A 138 -14.08 37.69 5.95
C ARG A 138 -14.72 38.70 6.90
N GLY A 139 -15.42 38.25 7.94
CA GLY A 139 -15.97 39.11 9.00
C GLY A 139 -14.91 39.81 9.87
N LYS A 140 -13.66 39.31 9.86
CA LYS A 140 -12.51 39.88 10.60
C LYS A 140 -11.63 40.83 9.76
N GLY A 141 -12.08 41.22 8.56
CA GLY A 141 -11.36 42.19 7.71
C GLY A 141 -10.08 41.64 7.06
N MET A 142 -9.95 40.33 6.91
CA MET A 142 -8.76 39.72 6.28
C MET A 142 -8.84 39.84 4.74
N THR A 143 -7.79 40.34 4.10
CA THR A 143 -7.70 40.48 2.64
C THR A 143 -7.62 39.13 1.92
N GLU A 144 -8.23 39.02 0.73
CA GLU A 144 -8.35 37.75 -0.01
C GLU A 144 -7.01 37.08 -0.36
N GLU A 145 -5.93 37.86 -0.49
CA GLU A 145 -4.56 37.34 -0.72
C GLU A 145 -4.04 36.52 0.46
N LYS A 146 -4.19 37.02 1.70
CA LYS A 146 -3.77 36.30 2.91
C LYS A 146 -4.58 35.02 3.13
N PHE A 147 -5.84 35.01 2.69
CA PHE A 147 -6.70 33.82 2.76
C PHE A 147 -6.27 32.74 1.76
N ASN A 148 -5.89 33.14 0.53
CA ASN A 148 -5.43 32.20 -0.50
C ASN A 148 -4.05 31.59 -0.17
N GLU A 149 -3.15 32.36 0.44
CA GLU A 149 -1.85 31.86 0.90
C GLU A 149 -2.00 30.83 2.04
N LYS A 150 -2.90 31.10 3.00
CA LYS A 150 -3.24 30.17 4.08
C LYS A 150 -3.93 28.90 3.56
N LYS A 151 -4.73 29.02 2.50
CA LYS A 151 -5.34 27.88 1.78
C LYS A 151 -4.29 26.99 1.13
N ALA A 152 -3.31 27.57 0.42
CA ALA A 152 -2.23 26.81 -0.21
C ALA A 152 -1.44 26.01 0.84
N ASN A 153 -1.05 26.65 1.93
CA ASN A 153 -0.31 26.00 3.02
C ASN A 153 -1.12 24.90 3.73
N THR A 154 -2.44 25.05 3.86
CA THR A 154 -3.31 24.04 4.49
C THR A 154 -3.51 22.82 3.58
N ILE A 155 -3.67 23.04 2.27
CA ILE A 155 -3.78 21.94 1.30
C ILE A 155 -2.46 21.17 1.23
N GLU A 156 -1.33 21.88 1.25
CA GLU A 156 0.00 21.29 1.28
C GLU A 156 0.26 20.50 2.58
N PHE A 157 -0.20 21.02 3.73
CA PHE A 157 -0.13 20.31 5.00
C PHE A 157 -1.01 19.05 5.02
N ILE A 158 -2.21 19.09 4.42
CA ILE A 158 -3.09 17.93 4.32
C ILE A 158 -2.47 16.86 3.41
N ASN A 159 -1.94 17.25 2.25
CA ASN A 159 -1.26 16.30 1.34
C ASN A 159 -0.03 15.68 2.01
N LYS A 160 0.79 16.48 2.70
CA LYS A 160 1.96 15.99 3.45
C LYS A 160 1.62 15.09 4.64
N LYS A 161 0.37 15.12 5.12
CA LYS A 161 -0.16 14.26 6.20
C LYS A 161 -0.88 13.01 5.66
N ILE A 162 -1.14 12.98 4.35
CA ILE A 162 -1.65 11.81 3.62
C ILE A 162 -0.46 11.00 3.07
N ASP A 163 0.68 11.65 2.83
CA ASP A 163 1.93 11.04 2.36
C ASP A 163 2.89 10.56 3.50
N ASN A 164 2.48 10.67 4.78
CA ASN A 164 3.21 10.17 5.97
C ASN A 164 2.33 9.25 6.82
#